data_AF-A0A2G2JUF2-F1
#
_entry.id   AF-A0A2G2JUF2-F1
#
_cell.length_a   1.000
_cell.length_b   1.000
_cell.length_c   1.000
_cell.angle_alpha   90.00
_cell.angle_beta   90.00
_cell.angle_gamma   90.00
#
_symmetry.space_group_name_H-M   'P 1'
#
loop_
_entity.id
_entity.type
_entity.pdbx_description
1 polymer ?
#
loop_
_entity_poly.entity_id
_entity_poly.type
_entity_poly.pdbx_seq_one_letter_code
_entity_poly.pdbx_strand_id
1 'polypeptide(L)'
;MDNEIVQFKSLVELREYIIQFDGYRARPTQAGEHPTLYREGDTCNSNTSGVRHRDYFFDVDGAWVLPHNQKGLSFSGTWKHLSGVYKMFSRGTERYPDVHWVLSKADLPKGLKFEPDMSKSSKAKGHYFLTVTERMHVSQLRQKLLWIADRMQKISPDGDLV
;
A
#
# COMPACT_ATOMS: atom_id res chain seq x y z
N MET A 1 14.85 -9.77 21.11
CA MET A 1 13.40 -9.62 21.22
C MET A 1 12.83 -10.72 20.38
N ASP A 2 12.23 -11.71 21.02
CA ASP A 2 11.64 -12.85 20.34
C ASP A 2 10.44 -12.34 19.54
N ASN A 3 10.52 -12.42 18.21
CA ASN A 3 9.38 -12.16 17.34
C ASN A 3 8.44 -13.37 17.50
N GLU A 4 7.48 -13.25 18.42
CA GLU A 4 6.39 -14.20 18.55
C GLU A 4 5.61 -14.23 17.21
N ILE A 5 5.65 -15.37 16.53
CA ILE A 5 4.87 -15.57 15.31
C ILE A 5 3.41 -15.73 15.73
N VAL A 6 2.62 -14.66 15.56
CA VAL A 6 1.18 -14.67 15.83
C VAL A 6 0.47 -15.30 14.64
N GLN A 7 0.11 -16.59 14.77
CA GLN A 7 -0.71 -17.29 13.78
C GLN A 7 -2.20 -17.03 14.06
N PHE A 8 -2.87 -16.30 13.16
CA PHE A 8 -4.30 -16.01 13.27
C PHE A 8 -5.14 -17.20 12.76
N LYS A 9 -6.07 -17.70 13.58
CA LYS A 9 -6.92 -18.84 13.27
C LYS A 9 -8.11 -18.48 12.38
N SER A 10 -8.40 -17.18 12.23
CA SER A 10 -9.47 -16.70 11.37
C SER A 10 -9.28 -15.23 10.96
N LEU A 11 -9.99 -14.82 9.90
CA LEU A 11 -10.10 -13.41 9.51
C LEU A 11 -10.76 -12.54 10.60
N VAL A 12 -11.46 -13.14 11.57
CA VAL A 12 -12.07 -12.44 12.70
C VAL A 12 -10.99 -12.08 13.73
N GLU A 13 -10.12 -13.01 14.09
CA GLU A 13 -8.97 -12.72 14.97
C GLU A 13 -8.04 -11.69 14.34
N LEU A 14 -7.77 -11.80 13.04
CA LEU A 14 -6.99 -10.81 12.32
C LEU A 14 -7.64 -9.42 12.36
N ARG A 15 -8.96 -9.35 12.19
CA ARG A 15 -9.73 -8.11 12.31
C ARG A 15 -9.59 -7.50 13.70
N GLU A 16 -9.77 -8.30 14.74
CA GLU A 16 -9.69 -7.85 16.13
C GLU A 16 -8.30 -7.36 16.48
N TYR A 17 -7.26 -8.07 16.04
CA TYR A 17 -5.87 -7.65 16.18
C TYR A 17 -5.60 -6.33 15.46
N ILE A 18 -5.97 -6.20 14.19
CA ILE A 18 -5.78 -4.97 13.40
C ILE A 18 -6.52 -3.77 14.01
N ILE A 19 -7.71 -3.97 14.58
CA ILE A 19 -8.48 -2.90 15.24
C ILE A 19 -7.72 -2.31 16.44
N GLN A 20 -6.82 -3.07 17.09
CA GLN A 20 -6.02 -2.59 18.21
C GLN A 20 -4.96 -1.55 17.79
N PHE A 21 -4.57 -1.53 16.51
CA PHE A 21 -3.56 -0.60 15.98
C PHE A 21 -4.24 0.63 15.38
N ASP A 22 -4.66 1.58 16.21
CA ASP A 22 -5.19 2.86 15.69
C ASP A 22 -4.13 3.54 14.80
N GLY A 23 -4.54 4.00 13.60
CA GLY A 23 -3.65 4.67 12.65
C GLY A 23 -2.88 3.79 11.65
N TYR A 24 -3.05 2.46 11.62
CA TYR A 24 -2.39 1.60 10.62
C TYR A 24 -2.75 1.94 9.16
N ARG A 25 -1.89 1.58 8.21
CA ARG A 25 -2.17 1.65 6.77
C ARG A 25 -1.81 0.33 6.10
N ALA A 26 -2.82 -0.38 5.59
CA ALA A 26 -2.65 -1.68 4.96
C ALA A 26 -3.02 -1.67 3.48
N ARG A 27 -2.36 -2.50 2.66
CA ARG A 27 -2.73 -2.73 1.27
C ARG A 27 -2.59 -4.20 0.89
N PRO A 28 -3.55 -4.75 0.14
CA PRO A 28 -3.37 -6.05 -0.48
C PRO A 28 -2.56 -5.93 -1.78
N THR A 29 -1.80 -6.97 -2.11
CA THR A 29 -1.12 -7.17 -3.40
C THR A 29 -1.31 -8.61 -3.87
N GLN A 30 -1.09 -8.89 -5.16
CA GLN A 30 -1.09 -10.29 -5.58
C GLN A 30 0.07 -11.03 -4.91
N ALA A 31 -0.11 -12.34 -4.72
CA ALA A 31 0.88 -13.18 -4.07
C ALA A 31 2.24 -13.09 -4.79
N GLY A 32 3.27 -12.66 -4.07
CA GLY A 32 4.63 -12.52 -4.60
C GLY A 32 4.94 -11.22 -5.36
N GLU A 33 3.99 -10.28 -5.44
CA GLU A 33 4.26 -8.93 -5.96
C GLU A 33 4.96 -8.04 -4.93
N HIS A 34 5.65 -7.01 -5.40
CA HIS A 34 6.26 -6.02 -4.52
C HIS A 34 5.19 -5.06 -3.97
N PRO A 35 5.19 -4.76 -2.65
CA PRO A 35 4.10 -4.00 -2.03
C PRO A 35 4.09 -2.52 -2.40
N THR A 36 5.11 -1.99 -3.09
CA THR A 36 5.14 -0.57 -3.48
C THR A 36 5.58 -0.27 -4.91
N LEU A 37 6.03 -1.27 -5.66
CA LEU A 37 6.59 -1.09 -7.01
C LEU A 37 5.96 -2.13 -7.95
N TYR A 38 5.90 -1.81 -9.23
CA TYR A 38 5.35 -2.68 -10.26
C TYR A 38 6.46 -3.12 -11.21
N ARG A 39 6.46 -4.37 -11.68
CA ARG A 39 7.35 -4.78 -12.77
C ARG A 39 6.76 -4.31 -14.10
N GLU A 40 7.61 -4.22 -15.11
CA GLU A 40 7.15 -4.02 -16.48
C GLU A 40 6.30 -5.23 -16.90
N GLY A 41 5.05 -4.97 -17.33
CA GLY A 41 4.10 -6.01 -17.70
C GLY A 41 3.14 -6.46 -16.59
N ASP A 42 3.40 -6.17 -15.30
CA ASP A 42 2.50 -6.54 -14.18
C ASP A 42 1.14 -5.83 -14.26
N THR A 43 1.09 -4.67 -14.92
CA THR A 43 -0.14 -3.90 -15.06
C THR A 43 -0.34 -3.47 -16.50
N CYS A 44 -1.58 -3.30 -16.92
CA CYS A 44 -1.94 -2.66 -18.19
C CYS A 44 -1.53 -1.18 -18.28
N ASN A 45 -0.88 -0.62 -17.24
CA ASN A 45 -0.45 0.76 -17.19
C ASN A 45 1.08 0.85 -17.26
N SER A 46 1.56 1.90 -17.91
CA SER A 46 2.98 2.27 -17.92
C SER A 46 3.50 2.61 -16.52
N ASN A 47 4.77 2.34 -16.31
CA ASN A 47 5.52 2.76 -15.13
C ASN A 47 6.90 3.27 -15.56
N THR A 48 7.47 4.18 -14.76
CA THR A 48 8.89 4.57 -14.88
C THR A 48 9.61 4.01 -13.65
N SER A 49 10.56 3.11 -13.85
CA SER A 49 11.36 2.50 -12.78
C SER A 49 10.50 1.84 -11.68
N GLY A 50 9.38 1.24 -12.06
CA GLY A 50 8.43 0.59 -11.16
C GLY A 50 7.44 1.52 -10.47
N VAL A 51 7.51 2.83 -10.71
CA VAL A 51 6.51 3.81 -10.24
C VAL A 51 5.45 4.01 -11.33
N ARG A 52 4.20 3.63 -11.02
CA ARG A 52 3.10 3.64 -11.99
C ARG A 52 2.57 5.05 -12.26
N HIS A 53 2.44 5.42 -13.54
CA HIS A 53 1.98 6.76 -13.97
C HIS A 53 0.56 7.09 -13.52
N ARG A 54 -0.28 6.07 -13.33
CA ARG A 54 -1.65 6.26 -12.85
C ARG A 54 -1.73 6.68 -11.38
N ASP A 55 -0.76 6.23 -10.57
CA ASP A 55 -0.78 6.43 -9.13
C ASP A 55 -0.25 7.82 -8.76
N TYR A 56 0.76 8.33 -9.47
CA TYR A 56 1.41 9.60 -9.18
C TYR A 56 1.25 10.62 -10.30
N PHE A 57 1.38 11.91 -9.98
CA PHE A 57 1.32 12.97 -10.98
C PHE A 57 2.72 13.24 -11.54
N PHE A 58 2.96 12.82 -12.78
CA PHE A 58 4.26 12.98 -13.44
C PHE A 58 4.34 14.30 -14.21
N ASP A 59 5.56 14.85 -14.28
CA ASP A 59 5.92 15.93 -15.19
C ASP A 59 5.97 15.42 -16.65
N VAL A 60 6.04 16.33 -17.63
CA VAL A 60 5.94 16.01 -19.07
C VAL A 60 6.99 15.00 -19.54
N ASP A 61 8.19 15.04 -18.95
CA ASP A 61 9.31 14.14 -19.27
C ASP A 61 9.20 12.76 -18.61
N GLY A 62 8.26 12.55 -17.68
CA GLY A 62 8.10 11.30 -16.93
C GLY A 62 9.23 10.99 -15.95
N ALA A 63 10.21 11.90 -15.79
CA ALA A 63 11.35 11.74 -14.89
C ALA A 63 11.08 12.34 -13.51
N TRP A 64 10.17 13.31 -13.43
CA TRP A 64 9.79 13.98 -12.18
C TRP A 64 8.37 13.65 -11.75
N VAL A 65 8.19 13.55 -10.44
CA VAL A 65 6.88 13.44 -9.80
C VAL A 65 6.58 14.74 -9.08
N LEU A 66 5.39 15.27 -9.34
CA LEU A 66 4.89 16.53 -8.81
C LEU A 66 3.99 16.27 -7.59
N PRO A 67 3.96 17.19 -6.62
CA PRO A 67 3.13 17.05 -5.43
C PRO A 67 1.65 17.09 -5.78
N HIS A 68 0.88 16.13 -5.26
CA HIS A 68 -0.56 16.07 -5.48
C HIS A 68 -1.23 15.29 -4.35
N ASN A 69 -2.19 15.93 -3.66
CA ASN A 69 -2.81 15.39 -2.46
C ASN A 69 -3.83 14.26 -2.70
N GLN A 70 -4.24 14.03 -3.95
CA GLN A 70 -5.18 12.96 -4.36
C GLN A 70 -4.59 12.02 -5.42
N LYS A 71 -3.25 11.95 -5.52
CA LYS A 71 -2.53 11.02 -6.40
C LYS A 71 -1.42 10.39 -5.57
N GLY A 72 -1.56 9.11 -5.30
CA GLY A 72 -0.54 8.33 -4.67
C GLY A 72 -0.87 6.85 -4.69
N LEU A 73 -0.03 6.09 -4.01
CA LEU A 73 -0.24 4.67 -3.85
C LEU A 73 -1.41 4.40 -2.90
N SER A 74 -2.25 3.42 -3.24
CA SER A 74 -3.50 3.16 -2.51
C SER A 74 -3.30 2.32 -1.25
N PHE A 75 -3.90 2.78 -0.15
CA PHE A 75 -3.91 2.12 1.15
C PHE A 75 -5.31 2.13 1.78
N SER A 76 -5.52 1.18 2.68
CA SER A 76 -6.70 1.06 3.53
C SER A 76 -6.32 1.45 4.96
N GLY A 77 -7.08 2.37 5.55
CA GLY A 77 -6.98 2.72 6.97
C GLY A 77 -8.09 2.13 7.84
N THR A 78 -8.98 1.31 7.26
CA THR A 78 -10.05 0.63 8.01
C THR A 78 -10.22 -0.81 7.54
N TRP A 79 -10.64 -1.69 8.45
CA TRP A 79 -10.90 -3.10 8.12
C TRP A 79 -12.00 -3.26 7.06
N LYS A 80 -13.03 -2.41 7.13
CA LYS A 80 -14.14 -2.43 6.17
C LYS A 80 -13.65 -2.15 4.75
N HIS A 81 -12.77 -1.16 4.59
CA HIS A 81 -12.18 -0.87 3.28
C HIS A 81 -11.23 -2.00 2.85
N LEU A 82 -10.34 -2.44 3.74
CA LEU A 82 -9.36 -3.50 3.47
C LEU A 82 -10.02 -4.80 3.02
N SER A 83 -11.03 -5.29 3.74
CA SER A 83 -11.76 -6.51 3.39
C SER A 83 -12.48 -6.42 2.04
N GLY A 84 -12.97 -5.23 1.67
CA GLY A 84 -13.54 -4.97 0.35
C GLY A 84 -12.49 -5.08 -0.77
N VAL A 85 -11.33 -4.45 -0.59
CA VAL A 85 -10.23 -4.50 -1.57
C VAL A 85 -9.63 -5.90 -1.65
N TYR A 86 -9.43 -6.58 -0.52
CA TYR A 86 -8.95 -7.96 -0.47
C TYR A 86 -9.82 -8.88 -1.32
N LYS A 87 -11.14 -8.85 -1.12
CA LYS A 87 -12.09 -9.62 -1.93
C LYS A 87 -11.97 -9.31 -3.42
N MET A 88 -11.69 -8.06 -3.79
CA MET A 88 -11.49 -7.69 -5.19
C MET A 88 -10.24 -8.35 -5.77
N PHE A 89 -9.12 -8.40 -5.03
CA PHE A 89 -7.89 -9.07 -5.45
C PHE A 89 -8.02 -10.60 -5.47
N SER A 90 -8.84 -11.19 -4.60
CA SER A 90 -9.08 -12.65 -4.58
C SER A 90 -10.03 -13.13 -5.69
N ARG A 91 -10.67 -12.24 -6.45
CA ARG A 91 -11.65 -12.65 -7.47
C ARG A 91 -10.95 -13.22 -8.69
N GLY A 92 -11.20 -14.49 -8.97
CA GLY A 92 -10.67 -15.18 -10.15
C GLY A 92 -9.22 -15.60 -10.02
N THR A 93 -8.66 -15.59 -8.80
CA THR A 93 -7.31 -16.07 -8.50
C THR A 93 -7.39 -17.30 -7.60
N GLU A 94 -6.60 -18.33 -7.89
CA GLU A 94 -6.49 -19.50 -7.00
C GLU A 94 -5.66 -19.20 -5.75
N ARG A 95 -4.81 -18.16 -5.83
CA ARG A 95 -3.99 -17.70 -4.70
C ARG A 95 -4.65 -16.53 -3.98
N TYR A 96 -4.53 -16.57 -2.66
CA TYR A 96 -4.98 -15.49 -1.79
C TYR A 96 -3.99 -14.30 -1.85
N PRO A 97 -4.48 -13.06 -1.82
CA PRO A 97 -3.64 -11.86 -1.79
C PRO A 97 -2.79 -11.78 -0.52
N ASP A 98 -1.58 -11.25 -0.66
CA ASP A 98 -0.74 -10.86 0.47
C ASP A 98 -1.23 -9.53 1.05
N VAL A 99 -1.27 -9.38 2.37
CA VAL A 99 -1.64 -8.12 3.02
C VAL A 99 -0.41 -7.51 3.69
N HIS A 100 -0.03 -6.32 3.24
CA HIS A 100 1.10 -5.56 3.78
C HIS A 100 0.60 -4.37 4.59
N TRP A 101 1.21 -4.07 5.73
CA TRP A 101 0.84 -2.90 6.54
C TRP A 101 2.02 -2.09 7.06
N VAL A 102 1.73 -0.83 7.38
CA VAL A 102 2.60 0.09 8.14
C VAL A 102 1.86 0.48 9.41
N LEU A 103 2.45 0.24 10.59
CA LEU A 103 1.80 0.42 11.90
C LEU A 103 1.92 1.86 12.46
N SER A 104 2.68 2.77 11.86
CA SER A 104 2.81 4.14 12.40
C SER A 104 3.02 5.24 11.35
N LYS A 105 2.57 6.45 11.68
CA LYS A 105 2.87 7.72 11.00
C LYS A 105 4.33 8.18 11.18
N ALA A 106 5.07 7.59 12.14
CA ALA A 106 6.28 8.17 12.72
C ALA A 106 7.52 8.08 11.82
N ASP A 107 7.46 7.25 10.77
CA ASP A 107 8.60 6.92 9.94
C ASP A 107 8.18 6.94 8.47
N LEU A 108 7.64 8.04 7.96
CA LEU A 108 7.56 8.23 6.51
C LEU A 108 8.81 8.99 6.05
N PRO A 109 9.46 8.59 4.94
CA PRO A 109 10.51 9.39 4.35
C PRO A 109 10.02 10.82 4.08
N LYS A 110 10.87 11.81 4.34
CA LYS A 110 10.56 13.21 4.00
C LYS A 110 10.06 13.31 2.55
N GLY A 111 9.07 14.15 2.32
CA GLY A 111 8.45 14.31 1.00
C GLY A 111 7.28 13.35 0.73
N LEU A 112 6.91 12.47 1.68
CA LEU A 112 5.76 11.57 1.56
C LEU A 112 4.78 11.76 2.73
N LYS A 113 3.49 11.62 2.43
CA LYS A 113 2.43 11.63 3.46
C LYS A 113 1.22 10.81 3.04
N PHE A 114 0.50 10.29 4.03
CA PHE A 114 -0.83 9.72 3.81
C PHE A 114 -1.90 10.81 3.80
N GLU A 115 -2.63 10.89 2.71
CA GLU A 115 -3.81 11.75 2.56
C GLU A 115 -5.07 10.90 2.42
N PRO A 116 -6.19 11.24 3.08
CA PRO A 116 -7.45 10.53 2.85
C PRO A 116 -7.96 10.78 1.43
N ASP A 117 -8.64 9.79 0.86
CA ASP A 117 -9.40 10.00 -0.38
C ASP A 117 -10.57 10.93 -0.11
N MET A 118 -10.58 12.08 -0.80
CA MET A 118 -11.59 13.12 -0.69
C MET A 118 -12.72 12.96 -1.72
N SER A 119 -12.72 11.87 -2.50
CA SER A 119 -13.80 11.62 -3.46
C SER A 119 -15.14 11.39 -2.73
N LYS A 120 -16.24 11.83 -3.36
CA LYS A 120 -17.59 11.66 -2.80
C LYS A 120 -18.08 10.20 -2.84
N SER A 121 -17.25 9.27 -3.31
CA SER A 121 -17.61 7.87 -3.45
C SER A 121 -17.68 7.19 -2.09
N SER A 122 -18.61 6.24 -1.94
CA SER A 122 -18.63 5.33 -0.79
C SER A 122 -17.33 4.51 -0.65
N LYS A 123 -16.57 4.37 -1.74
CA LYS A 123 -15.25 3.71 -1.78
C LYS A 123 -14.13 4.55 -1.17
N ALA A 124 -14.30 5.88 -1.06
CA ALA A 124 -13.30 6.78 -0.49
C ALA A 124 -13.14 6.60 1.03
N LYS A 125 -14.22 6.16 1.70
CA LYS A 125 -14.23 6.06 3.16
C LYS A 125 -13.24 4.99 3.63
N GLY A 126 -12.17 5.45 4.28
CA GLY A 126 -11.10 4.59 4.78
C GLY A 126 -10.04 4.26 3.72
N HIS A 127 -10.10 4.87 2.54
CA HIS A 127 -9.03 4.85 1.55
C HIS A 127 -8.06 6.02 1.79
N TYR A 128 -6.78 5.75 1.60
CA TYR A 128 -5.71 6.72 1.73
C TYR A 128 -4.75 6.62 0.55
N PHE A 129 -4.22 7.75 0.13
CA PHE A 129 -3.14 7.86 -0.82
C PHE A 129 -1.82 8.12 -0.10
N LEU A 130 -0.79 7.34 -0.39
CA LEU A 130 0.59 7.70 -0.06
C LEU A 130 1.10 8.68 -1.13
N THR A 131 0.96 9.96 -0.85
CA THR A 131 1.21 11.07 -1.77
C THR A 131 2.60 11.64 -1.64
N VAL A 132 3.04 12.31 -2.71
CA VAL A 132 4.25 13.13 -2.73
C VAL A 132 3.91 14.57 -2.30
N THR A 133 4.73 15.16 -1.44
CA THR A 133 4.51 16.53 -0.89
C THR A 133 5.38 17.60 -1.53
N GLU A 134 6.41 17.21 -2.28
CA GLU A 134 7.37 18.09 -2.94
C GLU A 134 7.81 17.47 -4.28
N ARG A 135 8.22 18.28 -5.25
CA ARG A 135 8.73 17.75 -6.52
C ARG A 135 9.98 16.89 -6.25
N MET A 136 10.00 15.67 -6.77
CA MET A 136 11.17 14.78 -6.66
C MET A 136 11.36 13.95 -7.92
N HIS A 137 12.60 13.56 -8.17
CA HIS A 137 12.91 12.68 -9.29
C HIS A 137 12.35 11.27 -9.02
N VAL A 138 11.93 10.55 -10.06
CA VAL A 138 11.30 9.23 -9.95
C VAL A 138 12.19 8.22 -9.22
N SER A 139 13.51 8.32 -9.38
CA SER A 139 14.46 7.47 -8.66
C SER A 139 14.46 7.74 -7.14
N GLN A 140 14.26 8.99 -6.72
CA GLN A 140 14.15 9.35 -5.30
C GLN A 140 12.85 8.78 -4.73
N LEU A 141 11.74 8.91 -5.46
CA LEU A 141 10.46 8.30 -5.04
C LEU A 141 10.58 6.79 -4.94
N ARG A 142 11.19 6.13 -5.93
CA ARG A 142 11.43 4.68 -5.92
C ARG A 142 12.21 4.26 -4.67
N GLN A 143 13.28 4.96 -4.32
CA GLN A 143 14.08 4.63 -3.14
C GLN A 143 13.27 4.77 -1.84
N LYS A 144 12.44 5.80 -1.74
CA LYS A 144 11.54 5.99 -0.59
C LYS A 144 10.47 4.90 -0.51
N LEU A 145 9.93 4.47 -1.66
CA LEU A 145 8.95 3.38 -1.73
C LEU A 145 9.56 2.02 -1.36
N LEU A 146 10.82 1.76 -1.75
CA LEU A 146 11.56 0.59 -1.28
C LEU A 146 11.79 0.62 0.22
N TRP A 147 12.19 1.78 0.75
CA TRP A 147 12.40 1.96 2.20
C TRP A 147 11.11 1.73 3.00
N ILE A 148 9.96 2.12 2.45
CA ILE A 148 8.65 1.85 3.05
C ILE A 148 8.33 0.35 2.97
N ALA A 149 8.56 -0.29 1.82
CA ALA A 149 8.32 -1.73 1.64
C ALA A 149 9.12 -2.58 2.62
N ASP A 150 10.38 -2.22 2.87
CA ASP A 150 11.29 -2.85 3.83
C ASP A 150 10.78 -2.79 5.29
N ARG A 151 9.89 -1.83 5.61
CA ARG A 151 9.29 -1.67 6.94
C ARG A 151 7.87 -2.21 7.03
N MET A 152 7.32 -2.68 5.91
CA MET A 152 6.00 -3.29 5.91
C MET A 152 6.12 -4.72 6.40
N GLN A 153 5.34 -5.05 7.42
CA GLN A 153 5.13 -6.46 7.76
C GLN A 153 4.10 -7.04 6.79
N LYS A 154 4.31 -8.30 6.44
CA LYS A 154 3.40 -9.07 5.61
C LYS A 154 2.64 -10.07 6.47
N ILE A 155 1.32 -10.15 6.27
CA ILE A 155 0.57 -11.38 6.55
C ILE A 155 0.37 -12.11 5.25
N SER A 156 0.87 -13.34 5.23
CA SER A 156 0.45 -14.35 4.27
C SER A 156 -0.74 -15.14 4.83
N PRO A 157 -1.64 -15.63 3.96
CA PRO A 157 -2.71 -16.56 4.33
C PRO A 157 -2.22 -17.85 5.00
N ASP A 158 -0.95 -18.21 4.73
CA ASP A 158 -0.30 -19.39 5.29
C ASP A 158 0.14 -19.18 6.76
N GLY A 159 -0.05 -17.98 7.31
CA GLY A 159 0.23 -17.65 8.71
C GLY A 159 1.67 -17.20 8.98
N ASP A 160 2.51 -17.15 7.95
CA ASP A 160 3.88 -16.65 8.09
C ASP A 160 3.86 -15.12 8.14
N LEU A 161 4.28 -14.59 9.30
CA LEU A 161 4.73 -13.20 9.45
C LEU A 161 6.18 -13.14 8.96
N VAL A 162 6.39 -12.53 7.79
CA VAL A 162 7.72 -12.27 7.21
C VAL A 162 7.93 -10.77 7.06
#